data_AF-A0A943DFG4-F1
#
_entry.id   AF-A0A943DFG4-F1
#
_cell.length_a   1.000
_cell.length_b   1.000
_cell.length_c   1.000
_cell.angle_alpha   90.00
_cell.angle_beta   90.00
_cell.angle_gamma   90.00
#
_symmetry.space_group_name_H-M   'P 1'
#
loop_
_entity.id
_entity.type
_entity.pdbx_description
1 polymer ?
#
loop_
_entity_poly.entity_id
_entity_poly.type
_entity_poly.pdbx_seq_one_letter_code
_entity_poly.pdbx_strand_id
1 'polypeptide(L)'
;DDGETILVPGEKSRNTEEVEAESISYAVCQYYGIETGENSFGYIATWSKGKELKELRASLETINKTASELITDIDRHFAEICKERGIDRENLAAAEQPSVEAPEAEKLYMVDNDKYIHVQRSDTGIDYTIYDAGSAKVLDGGVLDGTEQQLSTAALEICKLHNIGNAAPICLASLELLKDLQEANELPLGAGEQITGAVAVPTDAADTMLPELEQATPMPDPTLTVDDMRSYGYLDSDMLPLSKDRAVELLEHDITVYMLYPDNAEEMVFEAEDIIKHDGMFGVTRPDWDAVKGHIPPRDVEQRFLNSPTDSMAIYQLRRDAPVELRFANLGSLAVPPDPANYEAVYTREVYPDDDTGRILENFYYIFNDERPGDFVGHSLSVSDIVALKQDGKVSYHYCDSMGFQELPAFQKPENYLKAAEMSMEDDYGMIDGIINNGPKQPTVADLEAQVKAGMSISLMDLAEAAHREKKKSVLEQLKSQPAQERPHKTAPKKSAEKEL
;
A
#
# COMPACT_ATOMS: atom_id res chain seq x y z
N ASP A 1 -33.11 58.85 -12.23
CA ASP A 1 -34.08 58.14 -13.09
C ASP A 1 -33.53 56.75 -13.16
N ASP A 2 -33.77 56.04 -12.07
CA ASP A 2 -32.98 54.90 -11.66
C ASP A 2 -33.75 53.71 -12.21
N GLY A 3 -33.26 53.17 -13.32
CA GLY A 3 -33.90 52.15 -14.14
C GLY A 3 -34.26 50.91 -13.32
N GLU A 4 -35.48 50.93 -12.79
CA GLU A 4 -36.12 49.80 -12.14
C GLU A 4 -36.50 48.80 -13.23
N THR A 5 -35.59 47.86 -13.50
CA THR A 5 -35.86 46.73 -14.38
C THR A 5 -36.89 45.84 -13.71
N ILE A 6 -38.15 46.00 -14.11
CA ILE A 6 -39.28 45.17 -13.69
C ILE A 6 -39.04 43.75 -14.23
N LEU A 7 -38.67 42.81 -13.35
CA LEU A 7 -38.56 41.39 -13.70
C LEU A 7 -39.97 40.78 -13.81
N VAL A 8 -40.24 40.12 -14.94
CA VAL A 8 -41.48 39.37 -15.20
C VAL A 8 -41.53 38.14 -14.27
N PRO A 9 -42.69 37.75 -13.70
CA PRO A 9 -42.78 36.61 -12.80
C PRO A 9 -42.39 35.32 -13.52
N GLY A 10 -41.21 34.78 -13.21
CA GLY A 10 -40.69 33.52 -13.74
C GLY A 10 -39.37 33.63 -14.51
N GLU A 11 -38.86 34.83 -14.79
CA GLU A 11 -37.54 34.99 -15.39
C GLU A 11 -36.45 34.88 -14.32
N LYS A 12 -35.53 33.93 -14.50
CA LYS A 12 -34.34 33.81 -13.65
C LYS A 12 -33.50 35.08 -13.81
N SER A 13 -32.92 35.56 -12.72
CA SER A 13 -31.95 36.66 -12.81
C SER A 13 -30.76 36.20 -13.64
N ARG A 14 -30.30 37.04 -14.56
CA ARG A 14 -29.10 36.80 -15.38
C ARG A 14 -27.90 36.34 -14.53
N ASN A 15 -27.73 36.92 -13.34
CA ASN A 15 -26.65 36.53 -12.42
C ASN A 15 -26.83 35.10 -11.88
N THR A 16 -28.06 34.64 -11.69
CA THR A 16 -28.34 33.24 -11.30
C THR A 16 -28.07 32.28 -12.44
N GLU A 17 -28.42 32.64 -13.68
CA GLU A 17 -28.12 31.81 -14.85
C GLU A 17 -26.62 31.70 -15.11
N GLU A 18 -25.88 32.80 -14.96
CA GLU A 18 -24.41 32.82 -15.10
C GLU A 18 -23.74 31.96 -14.01
N VAL A 19 -24.17 32.09 -12.74
CA VAL A 19 -23.66 31.23 -11.63
C VAL A 19 -23.98 29.75 -11.86
N GLU A 20 -25.21 29.44 -12.29
CA GLU A 20 -25.60 28.05 -12.59
C GLU A 20 -24.77 27.48 -13.74
N ALA A 21 -24.61 28.22 -14.83
CA ALA A 21 -23.86 27.78 -16.01
C ALA A 21 -22.36 27.58 -15.71
N GLU A 22 -21.73 28.51 -15.00
CA GLU A 22 -20.32 28.40 -14.61
C GLU A 22 -20.11 27.23 -13.63
N SER A 23 -21.04 27.03 -12.69
CA SER A 23 -21.00 25.90 -11.75
C SER A 23 -21.20 24.54 -12.45
N ILE A 24 -22.10 24.47 -13.45
CA ILE A 24 -22.29 23.26 -14.27
C ILE A 24 -21.02 22.98 -15.07
N SER A 25 -20.45 23.98 -15.73
CA SER A 25 -19.22 23.84 -16.52
C SER A 25 -18.08 23.34 -15.64
N TYR A 26 -17.92 23.89 -14.44
CA TYR A 26 -16.90 23.46 -13.50
C TYR A 26 -17.12 22.01 -13.05
N ALA A 27 -18.34 21.63 -12.67
CA ALA A 27 -18.65 20.27 -12.25
C ALA A 27 -18.37 19.23 -13.35
N VAL A 28 -18.71 19.53 -14.61
CA VAL A 28 -18.44 18.66 -15.75
C VAL A 28 -16.93 18.58 -16.05
N CYS A 29 -16.21 19.71 -16.03
CA CYS A 29 -14.76 19.70 -16.29
C CYS A 29 -13.98 18.97 -15.19
N GLN A 30 -14.37 19.15 -13.92
CA GLN A 30 -13.79 18.41 -12.79
C GLN A 30 -14.03 16.90 -12.91
N TYR A 31 -15.22 16.49 -13.36
CA TYR A 31 -15.53 15.08 -13.57
C TYR A 31 -14.58 14.42 -14.57
N TYR A 32 -14.21 15.13 -15.64
CA TYR A 32 -13.28 14.64 -16.67
C TYR A 32 -11.81 15.01 -16.44
N GLY A 33 -11.45 15.55 -15.26
CA GLY A 33 -10.08 15.94 -14.94
C GLY A 33 -9.52 17.07 -15.82
N ILE A 34 -10.39 17.87 -16.46
CA ILE A 34 -10.00 18.98 -17.32
C ILE A 34 -9.66 20.16 -16.42
N GLU A 35 -8.38 20.57 -16.40
CA GLU A 35 -7.93 21.78 -15.71
C GLU A 35 -8.66 23.01 -16.25
N THR A 36 -9.63 23.49 -15.49
CA THR A 36 -10.22 24.81 -15.72
C THR A 36 -9.34 25.84 -15.05
N GLY A 37 -8.72 26.73 -15.84
CA GLY A 37 -8.00 27.90 -15.31
C GLY A 37 -8.88 28.73 -14.36
N GLU A 38 -8.26 29.56 -13.51
CA GLU A 38 -8.87 30.33 -12.42
C GLU A 38 -10.22 31.01 -12.77
N ASN A 39 -11.32 30.25 -12.76
CA ASN A 39 -12.67 30.78 -12.83
C ASN A 39 -12.99 31.31 -11.44
N SER A 40 -12.82 32.63 -11.26
CA SER A 40 -12.91 33.26 -9.95
C SER A 40 -14.35 33.24 -9.44
N PHE A 41 -14.68 32.24 -8.61
CA PHE A 41 -15.94 32.13 -7.87
C PHE A 41 -16.13 33.22 -6.78
N GLY A 42 -15.25 34.23 -6.70
CA GLY A 42 -15.31 35.28 -5.68
C GLY A 42 -16.62 36.09 -5.69
N TYR A 43 -17.31 36.15 -6.83
CA TYR A 43 -18.60 36.81 -6.94
C TYR A 43 -19.79 35.93 -6.48
N ILE A 44 -19.62 34.60 -6.35
CA ILE A 44 -20.67 33.69 -5.84
C ILE A 44 -21.04 34.04 -4.41
N ALA A 45 -20.06 34.37 -3.57
CA ALA A 45 -20.29 34.83 -2.20
C ALA A 45 -21.12 36.14 -2.13
N THR A 46 -21.03 36.96 -3.18
CA THR A 46 -21.84 38.19 -3.32
C THR A 46 -23.22 37.87 -3.88
N TRP A 47 -23.35 36.93 -4.81
CA TRP A 47 -24.62 36.47 -5.37
C TRP A 47 -25.50 35.74 -4.34
N SER A 48 -24.90 34.94 -3.46
CA SER A 48 -25.62 34.18 -2.43
C SER A 48 -26.12 35.08 -1.29
N LYS A 49 -25.59 36.31 -1.17
CA LYS A 49 -25.91 37.24 -0.09
C LYS A 49 -27.33 37.79 -0.25
N GLY A 50 -28.23 37.37 0.64
CA GLY A 50 -29.62 37.83 0.68
C GLY A 50 -30.63 36.99 -0.11
N LYS A 51 -30.23 35.82 -0.60
CA LYS A 51 -31.15 34.84 -1.21
C LYS A 51 -31.78 33.93 -0.16
N GLU A 52 -33.01 33.50 -0.40
CA GLU A 52 -33.69 32.53 0.45
C GLU A 52 -33.12 31.12 0.23
N LEU A 53 -33.08 30.31 1.29
CA LEU A 53 -32.59 28.92 1.25
C LEU A 53 -33.26 28.07 0.16
N LYS A 54 -34.54 28.36 -0.12
CA LYS A 54 -35.31 27.67 -1.15
C LYS A 54 -34.78 27.97 -2.56
N GLU A 55 -34.34 29.19 -2.82
CA GLU A 55 -33.76 29.60 -4.11
C GLU A 55 -32.37 28.99 -4.31
N LEU A 56 -31.55 28.97 -3.26
CA LEU A 56 -30.22 28.36 -3.29
C LEU A 56 -30.30 26.85 -3.52
N ARG A 57 -31.26 26.16 -2.87
CA ARG A 57 -31.51 24.74 -3.11
C ARG A 57 -31.99 24.46 -4.53
N ALA A 58 -32.92 25.27 -5.05
CA ALA A 58 -33.40 25.11 -6.42
C ALA A 58 -32.28 25.29 -7.46
N SER A 59 -31.36 26.22 -7.21
CA SER A 59 -30.19 26.46 -8.04
C SER A 59 -29.20 25.29 -7.98
N LEU A 60 -28.91 24.79 -6.78
CA LEU A 60 -28.03 23.63 -6.57
C LEU A 60 -28.59 22.34 -7.20
N GLU A 61 -29.90 22.13 -7.12
CA GLU A 61 -30.59 21.01 -7.75
C GLU A 61 -30.52 21.10 -9.28
N THR A 62 -30.70 22.30 -9.83
CA THR A 62 -30.55 22.56 -11.27
C THR A 62 -29.12 22.28 -11.74
N ILE A 63 -28.11 22.73 -10.99
CA ILE A 63 -26.70 22.50 -11.29
C ILE A 63 -26.39 21.00 -11.29
N ASN A 64 -26.73 20.29 -10.22
CA ASN A 64 -26.44 18.85 -10.10
C ASN A 64 -27.14 18.03 -11.18
N LYS A 65 -28.42 18.31 -11.43
CA LYS A 65 -29.20 17.59 -12.44
C LYS A 65 -28.62 17.80 -13.84
N THR A 66 -28.37 19.04 -14.21
CA THR A 66 -27.88 19.38 -15.56
C THR A 66 -26.46 18.86 -15.78
N ALA A 67 -25.57 18.96 -14.77
CA ALA A 67 -24.23 18.39 -14.86
C ALA A 67 -24.26 16.85 -14.99
N SER A 68 -25.10 16.17 -14.21
CA SER A 68 -25.26 14.71 -14.29
C SER A 68 -25.80 14.26 -15.64
N GLU A 69 -26.78 15.00 -16.19
CA GLU A 69 -27.33 14.73 -17.52
C GLU A 69 -26.24 14.90 -18.60
N LEU A 70 -25.45 15.96 -18.56
CA LEU A 70 -24.35 16.19 -19.51
C LEU A 70 -23.27 15.10 -19.42
N ILE A 71 -22.83 14.74 -18.22
CA ILE A 71 -21.85 13.67 -18.01
C ILE A 71 -22.37 12.35 -18.59
N THR A 72 -23.61 11.98 -18.25
CA THR A 72 -24.21 10.73 -18.73
C THR A 72 -24.32 10.70 -20.25
N ASP A 73 -24.67 11.83 -20.88
CA ASP A 73 -24.82 11.91 -22.33
C ASP A 73 -23.45 11.87 -23.05
N ILE A 74 -22.43 12.52 -22.48
CA ILE A 74 -21.06 12.48 -22.98
C ILE A 74 -20.51 11.05 -22.87
N ASP A 75 -20.67 10.38 -21.72
CA ASP A 75 -20.20 9.01 -21.50
C ASP A 75 -20.87 8.02 -22.47
N ARG A 76 -22.17 8.19 -22.72
CA ARG A 76 -22.91 7.39 -23.69
C ARG A 76 -22.34 7.55 -25.10
N HIS A 77 -22.13 8.78 -25.54
CA HIS A 77 -21.54 9.05 -26.86
C HIS A 77 -20.08 8.61 -26.96
N PHE A 78 -19.31 8.75 -25.88
CA PHE A 78 -17.94 8.25 -25.81
C PHE A 78 -17.90 6.73 -25.95
N ALA A 79 -18.80 6.01 -25.27
CA ALA A 79 -18.92 4.56 -25.40
C ALA A 79 -19.33 4.11 -26.82
N GLU A 80 -20.23 4.86 -27.48
CA GLU A 80 -20.59 4.64 -28.89
C GLU A 80 -19.36 4.80 -29.82
N ILE A 81 -18.57 5.87 -29.62
CA ILE A 81 -17.36 6.16 -30.40
C ILE A 81 -16.25 5.11 -30.17
N CYS A 82 -16.05 4.66 -28.92
CA CYS A 82 -15.07 3.62 -28.59
C CYS A 82 -15.42 2.31 -29.29
N LYS A 83 -16.72 1.97 -29.35
CA LYS A 83 -17.21 0.78 -30.06
C LYS A 83 -17.04 0.89 -31.58
N GLU A 84 -17.25 2.06 -32.18
CA GLU A 84 -17.03 2.29 -33.61
C GLU A 84 -15.56 2.24 -34.01
N ARG A 85 -14.64 2.60 -33.08
CA ARG A 85 -13.19 2.61 -33.30
C ARG A 85 -12.47 1.34 -32.87
N GLY A 86 -13.20 0.33 -32.37
CA GLY A 86 -12.62 -0.95 -31.93
C GLY A 86 -11.75 -0.83 -30.69
N ILE A 87 -12.03 0.12 -29.81
CA ILE A 87 -11.31 0.32 -28.54
C ILE A 87 -12.06 -0.47 -27.45
N ASP A 88 -11.42 -1.52 -26.92
CA ASP A 88 -11.98 -2.33 -25.85
C ASP A 88 -12.08 -1.52 -24.55
N ARG A 89 -13.29 -1.50 -23.97
CA ARG A 89 -13.65 -0.69 -22.78
C ARG A 89 -12.87 -1.08 -21.52
N GLU A 90 -12.32 -2.28 -21.47
CA GLU A 90 -11.44 -2.73 -20.38
C GLU A 90 -10.10 -1.96 -20.33
N ASN A 91 -9.62 -1.44 -21.48
CA ASN A 91 -8.43 -0.58 -21.52
C ASN A 91 -8.70 0.88 -21.11
N LEU A 92 -9.96 1.31 -21.04
CA LEU A 92 -10.34 2.67 -20.62
C LEU A 92 -10.80 2.72 -19.15
N ALA A 93 -11.42 1.66 -18.63
CA ALA A 93 -11.73 1.56 -17.20
C ALA A 93 -10.46 1.47 -16.32
N ALA A 94 -9.33 1.05 -16.89
CA ALA A 94 -8.02 1.13 -16.26
C ALA A 94 -7.42 2.55 -16.23
N ALA A 95 -8.02 3.53 -16.95
CA ALA A 95 -7.51 4.89 -17.08
C ALA A 95 -8.33 5.96 -16.32
N GLU A 96 -9.43 5.60 -15.63
CA GLU A 96 -10.34 6.55 -14.95
C GLU A 96 -10.54 6.30 -13.44
N GLN A 97 -9.63 5.60 -12.78
CA GLN A 97 -9.40 5.87 -11.35
C GLN A 97 -8.35 6.98 -11.23
N PRO A 98 -8.35 7.83 -10.18
CA PRO A 98 -7.16 8.58 -9.84
C PRO A 98 -6.11 7.58 -9.36
N SER A 99 -5.49 6.87 -10.30
CA SER A 99 -4.14 6.37 -10.14
C SER A 99 -3.29 7.61 -10.06
N VAL A 100 -2.84 7.92 -8.84
CA VAL A 100 -1.57 8.62 -8.65
C VAL A 100 -0.60 7.91 -9.60
N GLU A 101 -0.20 8.60 -10.66
CA GLU A 101 0.69 8.08 -11.69
C GLU A 101 1.90 7.45 -11.01
N ALA A 102 2.04 6.13 -11.17
CA ALA A 102 3.36 5.53 -11.14
C ALA A 102 4.17 6.26 -12.24
N PRO A 103 5.39 6.75 -11.95
CA PRO A 103 6.18 7.38 -12.97
C PRO A 103 6.40 6.35 -14.09
N GLU A 104 6.09 6.72 -15.34
CA GLU A 104 6.46 5.94 -16.53
C GLU A 104 8.00 5.85 -16.59
N ALA A 105 8.56 4.92 -15.82
CA ALA A 105 10.00 4.75 -15.66
C ALA A 105 10.57 3.88 -16.78
N GLU A 106 9.82 2.94 -17.37
CA GLU A 106 10.33 2.05 -18.41
C GLU A 106 9.37 1.86 -19.58
N LYS A 107 9.92 1.76 -20.80
CA LYS A 107 9.18 1.47 -22.05
C LYS A 107 10.00 0.58 -22.98
N LEU A 108 9.31 -0.31 -23.70
CA LEU A 108 9.88 -1.12 -24.77
C LEU A 108 9.39 -0.63 -26.12
N TYR A 109 10.29 -0.42 -27.06
CA TYR A 109 10.00 0.01 -28.42
C TYR A 109 10.48 -1.03 -29.42
N MET A 110 9.73 -1.22 -30.50
CA MET A 110 10.12 -2.05 -31.63
C MET A 110 10.46 -1.17 -32.83
N VAL A 111 11.56 -1.48 -33.50
CA VAL A 111 12.07 -0.76 -34.67
C VAL A 111 12.23 -1.75 -35.83
N ASP A 112 11.61 -1.41 -36.97
CA ASP A 112 11.68 -2.18 -38.23
C ASP A 112 11.24 -3.66 -38.14
N ASN A 113 10.53 -4.06 -37.07
CA ASN A 113 10.24 -5.47 -36.71
C ASN A 113 11.50 -6.35 -36.61
N ASP A 114 12.69 -5.75 -36.52
CA ASP A 114 13.97 -6.45 -36.48
C ASP A 114 14.68 -6.26 -35.13
N LYS A 115 14.35 -5.20 -34.37
CA LYS A 115 14.97 -4.89 -33.08
C LYS A 115 13.99 -4.38 -32.05
N TYR A 116 14.28 -4.67 -30.79
CA TYR A 116 13.62 -4.08 -29.64
C TYR A 116 14.58 -3.15 -28.89
N ILE A 117 14.08 -2.02 -28.39
CA ILE A 117 14.83 -1.03 -27.61
C ILE A 117 14.07 -0.84 -26.30
N HIS A 118 14.63 -1.35 -25.22
CA HIS A 118 14.18 -1.09 -23.87
C HIS A 118 14.80 0.22 -23.39
N VAL A 119 14.01 1.13 -22.82
CA VAL A 119 14.47 2.38 -22.21
C VAL A 119 13.90 2.51 -20.80
N GLN A 120 14.75 2.86 -19.84
CA GLN A 120 14.44 2.99 -18.43
C GLN A 120 15.01 4.29 -17.88
N ARG A 121 14.20 5.08 -17.17
CA ARG A 121 14.64 6.28 -16.46
C ARG A 121 15.37 5.88 -15.19
N SER A 122 16.56 6.43 -15.02
CA SER A 122 17.33 6.38 -13.79
C SER A 122 17.60 7.80 -13.29
N ASP A 123 18.10 7.89 -12.06
CA ASP A 123 18.57 9.11 -11.41
C ASP A 123 19.79 9.74 -12.10
N THR A 124 20.53 8.95 -12.88
CA THR A 124 21.71 9.41 -13.65
C THR A 124 21.44 9.67 -15.14
N GLY A 125 20.28 9.27 -15.68
CA GLY A 125 19.94 9.45 -17.09
C GLY A 125 18.80 8.54 -17.57
N ILE A 126 18.87 8.10 -18.84
CA ILE A 126 17.97 7.09 -19.42
C ILE A 126 18.81 5.90 -19.85
N ASP A 127 18.73 4.81 -19.10
CA ASP A 127 19.34 3.53 -19.44
C ASP A 127 18.60 2.90 -20.62
N TYR A 128 19.34 2.29 -21.55
CA TYR A 128 18.75 1.59 -22.68
C TYR A 128 19.44 0.27 -23.01
N THR A 129 18.67 -0.67 -23.53
CA THR A 129 19.16 -1.98 -24.00
C THR A 129 18.50 -2.33 -25.33
N ILE A 130 19.31 -2.72 -26.31
CA ILE A 130 18.89 -3.07 -27.66
C ILE A 130 18.96 -4.59 -27.81
N TYR A 131 17.85 -5.19 -28.22
CA TYR A 131 17.73 -6.61 -28.50
C TYR A 131 17.48 -6.86 -29.98
N ASP A 132 17.98 -7.99 -30.46
CA ASP A 132 17.66 -8.53 -31.77
C ASP A 132 16.29 -9.24 -31.73
N ALA A 133 15.33 -8.84 -32.56
CA ALA A 133 13.98 -9.41 -32.55
C ALA A 133 13.94 -10.87 -33.05
N GLY A 134 14.93 -11.28 -33.86
CA GLY A 134 15.01 -12.64 -34.39
C GLY A 134 15.67 -13.64 -33.43
N SER A 135 16.68 -13.21 -32.68
CA SER A 135 17.46 -14.08 -31.80
C SER A 135 17.25 -13.84 -30.30
N ALA A 136 16.46 -12.84 -29.93
CA ALA A 136 16.23 -12.39 -28.55
C ALA A 136 17.51 -11.99 -27.78
N LYS A 137 18.65 -11.86 -28.46
CA LYS A 137 19.94 -11.55 -27.82
C LYS A 137 20.16 -10.06 -27.68
N VAL A 138 20.80 -9.66 -26.59
CA VAL A 138 21.29 -8.29 -26.40
C VAL A 138 22.34 -7.97 -27.47
N LEU A 139 22.11 -6.90 -28.21
CA LEU A 139 23.02 -6.36 -29.21
C LEU A 139 23.89 -5.24 -28.66
N ASP A 140 23.31 -4.35 -27.86
CA ASP A 140 24.00 -3.21 -27.26
C ASP A 140 23.23 -2.63 -26.06
N GLY A 141 23.88 -1.83 -25.22
CA GLY A 141 23.24 -1.15 -24.10
C GLY A 141 24.10 -0.01 -23.56
N GLY A 142 23.47 1.01 -22.99
CA GLY A 142 24.18 2.18 -22.47
C GLY A 142 23.26 3.16 -21.75
N VAL A 143 23.80 4.33 -21.40
CA VAL A 143 23.09 5.39 -20.68
C VAL A 143 23.04 6.64 -21.55
N LEU A 144 21.89 7.30 -21.59
CA LEU A 144 21.67 8.59 -22.23
C LEU A 144 21.60 9.69 -21.16
N ASP A 145 22.40 10.75 -21.33
CA ASP A 145 22.41 11.89 -20.42
C ASP A 145 21.11 12.72 -20.58
N GLY A 146 20.29 12.81 -19.53
CA GLY A 146 19.11 13.68 -19.48
C GLY A 146 17.87 13.00 -18.86
N THR A 147 17.39 13.53 -17.74
CA THR A 147 16.29 12.95 -16.95
C THR A 147 14.90 13.51 -17.31
N GLU A 148 14.83 14.66 -17.99
CA GLU A 148 13.57 15.32 -18.36
C GLU A 148 13.07 14.99 -19.78
N GLN A 149 13.82 14.20 -20.55
CA GLN A 149 13.43 13.83 -21.91
C GLN A 149 12.32 12.76 -21.90
N GLN A 150 11.37 12.86 -22.85
CA GLN A 150 10.38 11.79 -23.03
C GLN A 150 11.07 10.52 -23.56
N LEU A 151 10.73 9.36 -22.99
CA LEU A 151 11.30 8.06 -23.36
C LEU A 151 11.20 7.75 -24.87
N SER A 152 10.17 8.27 -25.54
CA SER A 152 10.00 8.17 -27.00
C SER A 152 11.05 8.96 -27.79
N THR A 153 11.45 10.13 -27.28
CA THR A 153 12.49 10.96 -27.88
C THR A 153 13.86 10.34 -27.64
N ALA A 154 14.09 9.78 -26.44
CA ALA A 154 15.29 8.99 -26.13
C ALA A 154 15.42 7.76 -27.05
N ALA A 155 14.35 6.98 -27.25
CA ALA A 155 14.36 5.84 -28.17
C ALA A 155 14.73 6.23 -29.61
N LEU A 156 14.27 7.39 -30.09
CA LEU A 156 14.59 7.90 -31.42
C LEU A 156 16.04 8.41 -31.54
N GLU A 157 16.61 8.90 -30.44
CA GLU A 157 18.02 9.29 -30.35
C GLU A 157 18.94 8.07 -30.31
N ILE A 158 18.56 7.01 -29.59
CA ILE A 158 19.24 5.70 -29.59
C ILE A 158 19.27 5.12 -31.00
N CYS A 159 18.15 5.17 -31.74
CA CYS A 159 18.10 4.72 -33.13
C CYS A 159 19.12 5.46 -34.01
N LYS A 160 19.27 6.79 -33.81
CA LYS A 160 20.27 7.60 -34.54
C LYS A 160 21.70 7.25 -34.14
N LEU A 161 21.97 7.07 -32.84
CA LEU A 161 23.30 6.74 -32.32
C LEU A 161 23.79 5.40 -32.86
N HIS A 162 22.91 4.41 -32.94
CA HIS A 162 23.24 3.04 -33.37
C HIS A 162 23.04 2.77 -34.87
N ASN A 163 22.72 3.79 -35.67
CA ASN A 163 22.37 3.69 -37.08
C ASN A 163 21.24 2.67 -37.36
N ILE A 164 20.29 2.53 -36.44
CA ILE A 164 19.14 1.62 -36.55
C ILE A 164 17.97 2.38 -37.17
N GLY A 165 17.45 1.89 -38.30
CA GLY A 165 16.21 2.38 -38.90
C GLY A 165 16.21 3.86 -39.24
N ASN A 166 17.04 4.30 -40.19
CA ASN A 166 17.22 5.72 -40.54
C ASN A 166 16.01 6.39 -41.23
N ALA A 167 14.81 5.79 -41.17
CA ALA A 167 13.54 6.35 -41.67
C ALA A 167 12.25 5.64 -41.19
N ALA A 168 12.31 4.68 -40.26
CA ALA A 168 11.15 3.85 -39.92
C ALA A 168 10.43 4.30 -38.64
N PRO A 169 9.08 4.14 -38.55
CA PRO A 169 8.34 4.49 -37.35
C PRO A 169 8.65 3.51 -36.22
N ILE A 170 8.99 4.07 -35.05
CA ILE A 170 9.14 3.30 -33.81
C ILE A 170 7.75 2.98 -33.28
N CYS A 171 7.46 1.72 -33.02
CA CYS A 171 6.19 1.28 -32.44
C CYS A 171 6.39 0.90 -30.97
N LEU A 172 5.44 1.25 -30.11
CA LEU A 172 5.46 0.78 -28.72
C LEU A 172 5.20 -0.73 -28.70
N ALA A 173 6.06 -1.48 -28.01
CA ALA A 173 5.92 -2.93 -27.82
C ALA A 173 5.44 -3.23 -26.40
N SER A 174 4.81 -4.39 -26.19
CA SER A 174 4.37 -4.80 -24.86
C SER A 174 5.58 -5.08 -23.96
N LEU A 175 5.57 -4.53 -22.74
CA LEU A 175 6.56 -4.82 -21.69
C LEU A 175 6.55 -6.30 -21.27
N GLU A 176 5.49 -7.05 -21.57
CA GLU A 176 5.48 -8.51 -21.32
C GLU A 176 6.57 -9.24 -22.12
N LEU A 177 6.90 -8.75 -23.33
CA LEU A 177 7.98 -9.30 -24.15
C LEU A 177 9.37 -9.03 -23.57
N LEU A 178 9.51 -8.03 -22.69
CA LEU A 178 10.79 -7.69 -22.08
C LEU A 178 11.29 -8.81 -21.16
N LYS A 179 10.38 -9.50 -20.45
CA LYS A 179 10.73 -10.62 -19.57
C LYS A 179 11.38 -11.76 -20.35
N ASP A 180 10.76 -12.15 -21.46
CA ASP A 180 11.29 -13.20 -22.36
C ASP A 180 12.66 -12.81 -22.94
N LEU A 181 12.86 -11.52 -23.27
CA LEU A 181 14.14 -11.00 -23.76
C LEU A 181 15.23 -10.98 -22.67
N GLN A 182 14.88 -10.68 -21.42
CA GLN A 182 15.81 -10.70 -20.30
C GLN A 182 16.21 -12.14 -19.95
N GLU A 183 15.25 -13.04 -19.83
CA GLU A 183 15.46 -14.46 -19.53
C GLU A 183 16.32 -15.16 -20.60
N ALA A 184 16.12 -14.83 -21.89
CA ALA A 184 16.94 -15.35 -22.98
C ALA A 184 18.44 -14.94 -22.92
N ASN A 185 18.79 -13.96 -22.08
CA ASN A 185 20.17 -13.49 -21.90
C ASN A 185 20.74 -13.77 -20.50
N GLU A 186 20.01 -14.43 -19.61
CA GLU A 186 20.55 -14.94 -18.34
C GLU A 186 21.43 -16.18 -18.61
N LEU A 187 22.74 -16.05 -18.39
CA LEU A 187 23.68 -17.17 -18.51
C LEU A 187 23.54 -18.14 -17.31
N PRO A 188 23.57 -19.46 -17.52
CA PRO A 188 23.61 -20.42 -16.42
C PRO A 188 24.96 -20.31 -15.68
N LEU A 189 24.94 -19.88 -14.43
CA LEU A 189 26.06 -20.06 -13.50
C LEU A 189 26.23 -21.55 -13.20
N GLY A 190 27.36 -22.13 -13.63
CA GLY A 190 27.74 -23.49 -13.19
C GLY A 190 28.79 -24.18 -14.05
N ALA A 191 30.03 -23.70 -14.05
CA ALA A 191 31.17 -24.52 -14.49
C ALA A 191 32.46 -24.06 -13.79
N GLY A 192 32.81 -24.71 -12.68
CA GLY A 192 34.09 -24.43 -12.04
C GLY A 192 34.38 -25.09 -10.70
N GLU A 193 34.11 -26.39 -10.51
CA GLU A 193 34.89 -27.16 -9.53
C GLU A 193 34.98 -28.65 -9.90
N GLN A 194 36.21 -29.07 -10.22
CA GLN A 194 36.62 -30.45 -10.51
C GLN A 194 37.17 -31.09 -9.24
N ILE A 195 36.54 -32.15 -8.74
CA ILE A 195 37.08 -33.30 -7.95
C ILE A 195 35.87 -33.95 -7.24
N THR A 196 35.59 -35.26 -7.19
CA THR A 196 36.30 -36.52 -7.40
C THR A 196 35.26 -37.60 -7.69
N GLY A 197 35.58 -38.61 -8.50
CA GLY A 197 34.67 -39.70 -8.84
C GLY A 197 34.50 -40.77 -7.76
N ALA A 198 33.31 -41.39 -7.73
CA ALA A 198 33.11 -42.82 -7.45
C ALA A 198 31.64 -43.24 -7.72
N VAL A 199 31.45 -43.98 -8.82
CA VAL A 199 30.54 -45.13 -9.03
C VAL A 199 29.25 -45.25 -8.20
N ALA A 200 28.09 -45.14 -8.87
CA ALA A 200 26.97 -46.09 -8.74
C ALA A 200 26.06 -46.05 -9.98
N VAL A 201 25.55 -47.21 -10.35
CA VAL A 201 24.91 -47.62 -11.63
C VAL A 201 23.42 -47.19 -11.70
N PRO A 202 22.84 -46.95 -12.90
CA PRO A 202 21.48 -46.41 -13.05
C PRO A 202 20.41 -47.51 -13.11
N THR A 203 19.28 -47.24 -12.46
CA THR A 203 17.97 -47.92 -12.55
C THR A 203 17.03 -47.05 -11.69
N ASP A 204 15.80 -46.72 -12.03
CA ASP A 204 14.89 -47.07 -13.11
C ASP A 204 13.90 -45.89 -13.17
N ALA A 205 13.29 -45.71 -14.34
CA ALA A 205 12.37 -44.63 -14.61
C ALA A 205 11.02 -44.80 -13.88
N ALA A 206 10.31 -43.68 -13.74
CA ALA A 206 8.92 -43.52 -13.33
C ALA A 206 8.68 -43.21 -11.84
N ASP A 207 9.11 -42.02 -11.40
CA ASP A 207 8.28 -41.16 -10.53
C ASP A 207 8.88 -39.75 -10.42
N THR A 208 8.76 -38.94 -11.48
CA THR A 208 9.19 -37.53 -11.44
C THR A 208 8.32 -36.71 -12.38
N MET A 209 7.04 -36.64 -12.06
CA MET A 209 6.17 -35.56 -12.52
C MET A 209 5.52 -35.01 -11.26
N LEU A 210 5.64 -33.69 -11.07
CA LEU A 210 5.26 -32.87 -9.90
C LEU A 210 6.45 -32.53 -8.99
N PRO A 211 7.23 -31.52 -9.38
CA PRO A 211 7.46 -30.44 -8.41
C PRO A 211 7.41 -29.07 -9.11
N GLU A 212 6.23 -28.55 -9.44
CA GLU A 212 6.12 -27.19 -10.02
C GLU A 212 4.75 -26.50 -9.82
N LEU A 213 3.87 -27.02 -8.94
CA LEU A 213 2.59 -26.38 -8.61
C LEU A 213 2.33 -26.20 -7.10
N GLU A 214 3.35 -26.35 -6.24
CA GLU A 214 3.22 -26.10 -4.79
C GLU A 214 3.79 -24.74 -4.31
N GLN A 215 4.35 -23.90 -5.20
CA GLN A 215 4.89 -22.58 -4.82
C GLN A 215 3.96 -21.40 -5.14
N ALA A 216 2.69 -21.44 -4.73
CA ALA A 216 1.85 -20.23 -4.79
C ALA A 216 0.79 -20.14 -3.68
N THR A 217 0.98 -20.82 -2.55
CA THR A 217 0.28 -20.41 -1.32
C THR A 217 1.17 -19.38 -0.62
N PRO A 218 0.67 -18.15 -0.33
CA PRO A 218 1.46 -17.17 0.38
C PRO A 218 1.90 -17.80 1.72
N MET A 219 3.18 -17.69 2.06
CA MET A 219 3.68 -18.18 3.34
C MET A 219 3.00 -17.40 4.48
N PRO A 220 2.74 -18.03 5.64
CA PRO A 220 2.14 -17.33 6.77
C PRO A 220 3.05 -16.24 7.32
N ASP A 221 4.36 -16.46 7.27
CA ASP A 221 5.38 -15.48 7.57
C ASP A 221 6.37 -15.38 6.39
N PRO A 222 6.45 -14.23 5.69
CA PRO A 222 7.36 -14.04 4.57
C PRO A 222 8.85 -14.03 4.96
N THR A 223 9.17 -13.82 6.23
CA THR A 223 10.57 -13.78 6.69
C THR A 223 11.13 -15.16 6.96
N LEU A 224 10.28 -16.14 7.24
CA LEU A 224 10.68 -17.50 7.56
C LEU A 224 10.33 -18.46 6.42
N THR A 225 11.30 -19.30 6.08
CA THR A 225 11.14 -20.35 5.10
C THR A 225 11.06 -21.72 5.76
N VAL A 226 10.50 -22.70 5.05
CA VAL A 226 10.50 -24.10 5.50
C VAL A 226 11.92 -24.64 5.72
N ASP A 227 12.91 -24.11 4.98
CA ASP A 227 14.31 -24.50 5.17
C ASP A 227 14.91 -23.89 6.44
N ASP A 228 14.46 -22.71 6.88
CA ASP A 228 14.83 -22.17 8.20
C ASP A 228 14.29 -23.05 9.33
N MET A 229 13.04 -23.50 9.21
CA MET A 229 12.41 -24.43 10.16
C MET A 229 13.16 -25.77 10.24
N ARG A 230 13.58 -26.32 9.09
CA ARG A 230 14.42 -27.53 9.03
C ARG A 230 15.79 -27.31 9.66
N SER A 231 16.39 -26.14 9.42
CA SER A 231 17.69 -25.78 10.00
C SER A 231 17.61 -25.59 11.51
N TYR A 232 16.46 -25.16 12.03
CA TYR A 232 16.16 -25.10 13.46
C TYR A 232 16.04 -26.48 14.11
N GLY A 233 15.76 -27.54 13.35
CA GLY A 233 15.67 -28.93 13.83
C GLY A 233 14.27 -29.52 13.79
N TYR A 234 13.29 -28.79 13.22
CA TYR A 234 11.90 -29.24 13.10
C TYR A 234 11.60 -29.67 11.65
N LEU A 235 11.10 -30.88 11.48
CA LEU A 235 11.04 -31.60 10.20
C LEU A 235 9.63 -31.95 9.74
N ASP A 236 8.59 -31.63 10.51
CA ASP A 236 7.21 -31.88 10.08
C ASP A 236 6.89 -31.03 8.84
N SER A 237 6.46 -31.71 7.77
CA SER A 237 6.13 -31.06 6.50
C SER A 237 4.83 -30.27 6.56
N ASP A 238 3.91 -30.62 7.46
CA ASP A 238 2.58 -30.00 7.58
C ASP A 238 2.60 -28.74 8.46
N MET A 239 3.74 -28.44 9.09
CA MET A 239 3.95 -27.21 9.84
C MET A 239 4.55 -26.12 8.95
N LEU A 240 4.08 -24.89 9.13
CA LEU A 240 4.63 -23.69 8.48
C LEU A 240 5.20 -22.77 9.55
N PRO A 241 6.41 -22.24 9.37
CA PRO A 241 7.10 -21.45 10.39
C PRO A 241 6.51 -20.05 10.54
N LEU A 242 6.62 -19.52 11.74
CA LEU A 242 6.14 -18.20 12.16
C LEU A 242 7.16 -17.54 13.09
N SER A 243 7.28 -16.22 12.96
CA SER A 243 7.95 -15.43 13.96
C SER A 243 7.11 -15.28 15.22
N LYS A 244 7.74 -14.91 16.34
CA LYS A 244 7.06 -14.59 17.59
C LYS A 244 6.00 -13.52 17.38
N ASP A 245 6.31 -12.49 16.62
CA ASP A 245 5.34 -11.46 16.30
C ASP A 245 4.18 -12.06 15.50
N ARG A 246 4.44 -12.75 14.38
CA ARG A 246 3.37 -13.32 13.56
C ARG A 246 2.50 -14.32 14.35
N ALA A 247 3.10 -15.11 15.23
CA ALA A 247 2.40 -16.01 16.14
C ALA A 247 1.37 -15.29 17.04
N VAL A 248 1.73 -14.14 17.63
CA VAL A 248 0.79 -13.36 18.45
C VAL A 248 -0.40 -12.86 17.62
N GLU A 249 -0.16 -12.44 16.37
CA GLU A 249 -1.24 -11.93 15.50
C GLU A 249 -2.21 -13.04 15.09
N LEU A 250 -1.69 -14.22 14.77
CA LEU A 250 -2.55 -15.36 14.48
C LEU A 250 -3.37 -15.77 15.70
N LEU A 251 -2.77 -15.75 16.90
CA LEU A 251 -3.49 -16.03 18.15
C LEU A 251 -4.61 -15.02 18.42
N GLU A 252 -4.39 -13.72 18.17
CA GLU A 252 -5.43 -12.67 18.29
C GLU A 252 -6.60 -12.88 17.33
N HIS A 253 -6.37 -13.58 16.22
CA HIS A 253 -7.38 -13.97 15.25
C HIS A 253 -8.02 -15.35 15.53
N ASP A 254 -7.84 -15.89 16.74
CA ASP A 254 -8.33 -17.21 17.17
C ASP A 254 -7.79 -18.38 16.30
N ILE A 255 -6.57 -18.24 15.77
CA ILE A 255 -5.90 -19.28 14.97
C ILE A 255 -4.97 -20.09 15.88
N THR A 256 -4.97 -21.41 15.70
CA THR A 256 -4.11 -22.32 16.45
C THR A 256 -2.64 -22.11 16.10
N VAL A 257 -1.82 -21.84 17.10
CA VAL A 257 -0.37 -21.66 16.97
C VAL A 257 0.35 -22.68 17.85
N TYR A 258 1.54 -23.10 17.41
CA TYR A 258 2.38 -24.08 18.08
C TYR A 258 3.75 -23.48 18.40
N MET A 259 4.27 -23.75 19.59
CA MET A 259 5.68 -23.59 19.95
C MET A 259 6.46 -24.77 19.37
N LEU A 260 7.49 -24.49 18.57
CA LEU A 260 8.34 -25.51 17.95
C LEU A 260 9.66 -25.61 18.71
N TYR A 261 10.13 -26.85 18.89
CA TYR A 261 11.39 -27.15 19.57
C TYR A 261 12.41 -27.80 18.61
N PRO A 262 13.73 -27.61 18.84
CA PRO A 262 14.78 -28.16 17.98
C PRO A 262 14.85 -29.69 17.95
N ASP A 263 14.22 -30.36 18.92
CA ASP A 263 14.14 -31.82 19.03
C ASP A 263 12.92 -32.40 18.30
N ASN A 264 12.29 -31.61 17.43
CA ASN A 264 11.10 -31.95 16.67
C ASN A 264 9.87 -32.21 17.56
N ALA A 265 9.82 -31.61 18.77
CA ALA A 265 8.62 -31.53 19.58
C ALA A 265 7.83 -30.24 19.25
N GLU A 266 6.52 -30.29 19.45
CA GLU A 266 5.64 -29.13 19.38
C GLU A 266 4.64 -29.08 20.54
N GLU A 267 4.28 -27.88 20.96
CA GLU A 267 3.28 -27.64 21.99
C GLU A 267 2.30 -26.57 21.53
N MET A 268 1.00 -26.81 21.72
CA MET A 268 -0.03 -25.83 21.35
C MET A 268 0.02 -24.63 22.30
N VAL A 269 -0.02 -23.43 21.75
CA VAL A 269 -0.13 -22.17 22.50
C VAL A 269 -1.56 -21.99 22.98
N PHE A 270 -1.74 -21.66 24.27
CA PHE A 270 -3.06 -21.35 24.82
C PHE A 270 -3.25 -19.86 25.08
N GLU A 271 -2.19 -19.17 25.51
CA GLU A 271 -2.22 -17.76 25.90
C GLU A 271 -1.02 -17.00 25.30
N ALA A 272 -1.13 -15.68 25.16
CA ALA A 272 -0.06 -14.85 24.61
C ALA A 272 1.22 -14.90 25.47
N GLU A 273 1.06 -15.13 26.77
CA GLU A 273 2.15 -15.32 27.72
C GLU A 273 3.03 -16.53 27.42
N ASP A 274 2.50 -17.56 26.75
CA ASP A 274 3.30 -18.71 26.32
C ASP A 274 4.21 -18.33 25.15
N ILE A 275 3.69 -17.52 24.21
CA ILE A 275 4.48 -16.98 23.09
C ILE A 275 5.59 -16.06 23.58
N ILE A 276 5.30 -15.21 24.57
CA ILE A 276 6.28 -14.26 25.10
C ILE A 276 7.48 -15.00 25.73
N LYS A 277 7.21 -16.09 26.48
CA LYS A 277 8.23 -16.85 27.22
C LYS A 277 9.07 -17.79 26.35
N HIS A 278 8.54 -18.24 25.21
CA HIS A 278 9.25 -19.15 24.33
C HIS A 278 10.20 -18.37 23.40
N ASP A 279 11.47 -18.74 23.37
CA ASP A 279 12.50 -18.10 22.51
C ASP A 279 12.79 -18.88 21.22
N GLY A 280 12.05 -19.97 20.99
CA GLY A 280 12.13 -20.76 19.77
C GLY A 280 11.21 -20.29 18.65
N MET A 281 11.20 -21.06 17.57
CA MET A 281 10.31 -20.82 16.43
C MET A 281 8.86 -21.20 16.76
N PHE A 282 7.91 -20.56 16.07
CA PHE A 282 6.50 -20.91 16.15
C PHE A 282 6.02 -21.51 14.84
N GLY A 283 4.86 -22.17 14.87
CA GLY A 283 4.29 -22.80 13.68
C GLY A 283 2.77 -22.73 13.65
N VAL A 284 2.24 -22.80 12.42
CA VAL A 284 0.82 -23.04 12.13
C VAL A 284 0.72 -24.22 11.18
N THR A 285 -0.33 -25.03 11.31
CA THR A 285 -0.53 -26.14 10.38
C THR A 285 -0.94 -25.61 9.00
N ARG A 286 -0.54 -26.30 7.92
CA ARG A 286 -0.98 -25.97 6.55
C ARG A 286 -2.50 -25.88 6.42
N PRO A 287 -3.30 -26.82 6.98
CA PRO A 287 -4.76 -26.72 6.91
C PRO A 287 -5.32 -25.47 7.60
N ASP A 288 -4.80 -25.12 8.77
CA ASP A 288 -5.24 -23.93 9.50
C ASP A 288 -4.88 -22.67 8.73
N TRP A 289 -3.65 -22.58 8.21
CA TRP A 289 -3.20 -21.47 7.38
C TRP A 289 -4.02 -21.33 6.09
N ASP A 290 -4.27 -22.44 5.39
CA ASP A 290 -5.03 -22.44 4.15
C ASP A 290 -6.47 -21.93 4.33
N ALA A 291 -7.06 -22.12 5.51
CA ALA A 291 -8.40 -21.64 5.83
C ALA A 291 -8.46 -20.10 6.03
N VAL A 292 -7.34 -19.48 6.45
CA VAL A 292 -7.32 -18.10 6.96
C VAL A 292 -6.46 -17.14 6.14
N LYS A 293 -5.53 -17.63 5.31
CA LYS A 293 -4.57 -16.84 4.52
C LYS A 293 -5.17 -15.71 3.67
N GLY A 294 -6.43 -15.82 3.26
CA GLY A 294 -7.12 -14.77 2.48
C GLY A 294 -7.65 -13.59 3.30
N HIS A 295 -7.69 -13.69 4.63
CA HIS A 295 -8.25 -12.68 5.53
C HIS A 295 -7.20 -12.02 6.42
N ILE A 296 -5.97 -12.55 6.44
CA ILE A 296 -4.92 -12.07 7.33
C ILE A 296 -4.18 -10.93 6.64
N PRO A 297 -4.02 -9.77 7.30
CA PRO A 297 -3.30 -8.65 6.71
C PRO A 297 -1.83 -9.01 6.44
N PRO A 298 -1.19 -8.30 5.48
CA PRO A 298 0.25 -8.40 5.30
C PRO A 298 0.99 -8.11 6.61
N ARG A 299 2.06 -8.87 6.88
CA ARG A 299 2.88 -8.66 8.08
C ARG A 299 3.49 -7.26 8.05
N ASP A 300 3.22 -6.48 9.09
CA ASP A 300 3.79 -5.13 9.29
C ASP A 300 4.42 -5.04 10.69
N VAL A 301 5.73 -5.30 10.74
CA VAL A 301 6.53 -5.31 11.98
C VAL A 301 6.55 -3.95 12.65
N GLU A 302 6.71 -2.91 11.84
CA GLU A 302 6.81 -1.54 12.32
C GLU A 302 5.49 -1.12 12.98
N GLN A 303 4.36 -1.32 12.31
CA GLN A 303 3.05 -1.02 12.90
C GLN A 303 2.81 -1.82 14.17
N ARG A 304 3.21 -3.10 14.22
CA ARG A 304 3.06 -3.90 15.42
C ARG A 304 3.87 -3.35 16.60
N PHE A 305 5.12 -3.01 16.36
CA PHE A 305 5.97 -2.35 17.34
C PHE A 305 5.33 -1.03 17.84
N LEU A 306 4.87 -0.19 16.92
CA LEU A 306 4.24 1.09 17.24
C LEU A 306 2.92 0.94 18.00
N ASN A 307 2.14 -0.09 17.72
CA ASN A 307 0.84 -0.35 18.35
C ASN A 307 0.91 -1.23 19.60
N SER A 308 2.09 -1.77 19.94
CA SER A 308 2.27 -2.63 21.13
C SER A 308 1.73 -1.96 22.40
N PRO A 309 0.88 -2.64 23.20
CA PRO A 309 0.38 -2.06 24.45
C PRO A 309 1.45 -1.99 25.54
N THR A 310 2.51 -2.78 25.41
CA THR A 310 3.62 -2.92 26.35
C THR A 310 4.92 -2.34 25.78
N ASP A 311 5.90 -2.16 26.67
CA ASP A 311 7.26 -1.78 26.28
C ASP A 311 7.83 -2.84 25.34
N SER A 312 8.32 -2.38 24.20
CA SER A 312 8.71 -3.24 23.08
C SER A 312 9.92 -2.67 22.37
N MET A 313 10.56 -3.50 21.58
CA MET A 313 11.72 -3.14 20.77
C MET A 313 11.55 -3.67 19.35
N ALA A 314 12.13 -2.96 18.40
CA ALA A 314 12.21 -3.39 17.02
C ALA A 314 13.63 -3.23 16.47
N ILE A 315 14.05 -4.18 15.65
CA ILE A 315 15.33 -4.14 14.94
C ILE A 315 15.08 -3.63 13.53
N TYR A 316 15.80 -2.58 13.17
CA TYR A 316 15.83 -2.00 11.84
C TYR A 316 17.18 -2.32 11.21
N GLN A 317 17.15 -3.02 10.07
CA GLN A 317 18.34 -3.36 9.30
C GLN A 317 18.31 -2.63 7.96
N LEU A 318 19.48 -2.37 7.40
CA LEU A 318 19.60 -1.75 6.09
C LEU A 318 19.00 -2.66 5.03
N ARG A 319 18.15 -2.08 4.18
CA ARG A 319 17.58 -2.78 3.04
C ARG A 319 18.68 -3.19 2.05
N ARG A 320 18.39 -4.19 1.22
CA ARG A 320 19.36 -4.70 0.23
C ARG A 320 19.77 -3.64 -0.80
N ASP A 321 18.86 -2.75 -1.15
CA ASP A 321 19.02 -1.62 -2.07
C ASP A 321 19.62 -0.36 -1.43
N ALA A 322 19.81 -0.35 -0.10
CA ALA A 322 20.42 0.78 0.59
C ALA A 322 21.87 1.01 0.14
N PRO A 323 22.34 2.27 0.11
CA PRO A 323 23.69 2.62 -0.30
C PRO A 323 24.75 1.82 0.47
N VAL A 324 25.69 1.22 -0.26
CA VAL A 324 26.76 0.37 0.33
C VAL A 324 27.61 1.14 1.34
N GLU A 325 27.72 2.46 1.20
CA GLU A 325 28.48 3.35 2.08
C GLU A 325 27.91 3.41 3.50
N LEU A 326 26.62 3.09 3.69
CA LEU A 326 25.99 3.05 5.01
C LEU A 326 26.35 1.76 5.78
N ARG A 327 26.71 0.69 5.06
CA ARG A 327 26.94 -0.63 5.67
C ARG A 327 28.19 -0.61 6.52
N PHE A 328 28.03 -0.93 7.80
CA PHE A 328 29.10 -0.91 8.81
C PHE A 328 29.76 0.46 9.00
N ALA A 329 29.11 1.54 8.56
CA ALA A 329 29.59 2.89 8.79
C ALA A 329 29.31 3.31 10.24
N ASN A 330 30.26 4.02 10.85
CA ASN A 330 30.04 4.57 12.19
C ASN A 330 29.21 5.85 12.08
N LEU A 331 28.38 6.16 13.07
CA LEU A 331 27.49 7.33 12.98
C LEU A 331 28.29 8.63 12.76
N GLY A 332 29.43 8.78 13.45
CA GLY A 332 30.30 9.95 13.30
C GLY A 332 31.06 10.05 11.97
N SER A 333 31.04 9.00 11.15
CA SER A 333 31.66 8.98 9.81
C SER A 333 30.70 9.32 8.68
N LEU A 334 29.39 9.34 8.96
CA LEU A 334 28.36 9.63 7.98
C LEU A 334 28.32 11.15 7.67
N ALA A 335 28.21 11.49 6.40
CA ALA A 335 28.06 12.89 5.96
C ALA A 335 26.68 13.47 6.28
N VAL A 336 25.66 12.60 6.35
CA VAL A 336 24.26 12.92 6.60
C VAL A 336 23.73 11.90 7.61
N PRO A 337 22.80 12.27 8.53
CA PRO A 337 22.16 11.30 9.41
C PRO A 337 21.52 10.13 8.64
N PRO A 338 21.42 8.93 9.25
CA PRO A 338 20.73 7.79 8.65
C PRO A 338 19.30 8.16 8.24
N ASP A 339 18.97 7.93 6.97
CA ASP A 339 17.63 8.14 6.43
C ASP A 339 16.75 6.89 6.69
N PRO A 340 15.59 7.02 7.36
CA PRO A 340 14.68 5.91 7.61
C PRO A 340 14.28 5.11 6.37
N ALA A 341 14.22 5.74 5.18
CA ALA A 341 13.84 5.07 3.95
C ALA A 341 14.80 3.93 3.56
N ASN A 342 16.04 3.95 4.05
CA ASN A 342 17.04 2.92 3.81
C ASN A 342 16.93 1.71 4.75
N TYR A 343 16.04 1.77 5.73
CA TYR A 343 15.89 0.77 6.76
C TYR A 343 14.55 0.06 6.66
N GLU A 344 14.52 -1.20 7.10
CA GLU A 344 13.29 -1.97 7.27
C GLU A 344 13.24 -2.58 8.67
N ALA A 345 12.06 -2.53 9.31
CA ALA A 345 11.83 -3.23 10.57
C ALA A 345 11.71 -4.73 10.31
N VAL A 346 12.72 -5.50 10.73
CA VAL A 346 12.80 -6.94 10.44
C VAL A 346 12.19 -7.79 11.56
N TYR A 347 12.26 -7.29 12.80
CA TYR A 347 11.89 -8.05 13.98
C TYR A 347 11.38 -7.13 15.09
N THR A 348 10.41 -7.60 15.87
CA THR A 348 9.90 -6.89 17.06
C THR A 348 9.63 -7.87 18.20
N ARG A 349 9.89 -7.45 19.44
CA ARG A 349 9.56 -8.22 20.65
C ARG A 349 9.28 -7.32 21.84
N GLU A 350 8.67 -7.88 22.88
CA GLU A 350 8.54 -7.21 24.17
C GLU A 350 9.90 -7.06 24.87
N VAL A 351 10.04 -5.97 25.63
CA VAL A 351 11.22 -5.64 26.43
C VAL A 351 11.00 -6.14 27.86
N TYR A 352 12.01 -6.75 28.46
CA TYR A 352 11.98 -7.02 29.90
C TYR A 352 12.12 -5.69 30.65
N PRO A 353 11.25 -5.39 31.62
CA PRO A 353 11.24 -4.09 32.29
C PRO A 353 12.57 -3.84 33.03
N ASP A 354 13.24 -2.75 32.65
CA ASP A 354 14.44 -2.22 33.29
C ASP A 354 14.39 -0.68 33.22
N ASP A 355 14.89 -0.01 34.27
CA ASP A 355 14.90 1.45 34.38
C ASP A 355 16.04 2.11 33.56
N ASP A 356 16.99 1.32 33.05
CA ASP A 356 18.17 1.81 32.32
C ASP A 356 18.14 1.38 30.85
N THR A 357 17.86 2.34 29.96
CA THR A 357 17.88 2.16 28.51
C THR A 357 19.21 1.59 28.00
N GLY A 358 20.35 1.96 28.58
CA GLY A 358 21.65 1.43 28.18
C GLY A 358 21.76 -0.07 28.42
N ARG A 359 21.32 -0.54 29.60
CA ARG A 359 21.30 -1.98 29.93
C ARG A 359 20.34 -2.76 29.07
N ILE A 360 19.18 -2.18 28.75
CA ILE A 360 18.22 -2.77 27.81
C ILE A 360 18.89 -3.01 26.45
N LEU A 361 19.54 -1.99 25.90
CA LEU A 361 20.20 -2.07 24.60
C LEU A 361 21.39 -3.04 24.60
N GLU A 362 22.20 -3.06 25.67
CA GLU A 362 23.30 -4.03 25.82
C GLU A 362 22.78 -5.47 25.90
N ASN A 363 21.71 -5.70 26.66
CA ASN A 363 21.08 -7.01 26.76
C ASN A 363 20.54 -7.47 25.39
N PHE A 364 19.98 -6.55 24.61
CA PHE A 364 19.54 -6.86 23.25
C PHE A 364 20.69 -7.18 22.32
N TYR A 365 21.78 -6.41 22.38
CA TYR A 365 22.98 -6.74 21.62
C TYR A 365 23.47 -8.17 21.93
N TYR A 366 23.46 -8.56 23.21
CA TYR A 366 23.80 -9.93 23.60
C TYR A 366 22.80 -10.97 23.07
N ILE A 367 21.49 -10.75 23.25
CA ILE A 367 20.45 -11.67 22.77
C ILE A 367 20.56 -11.93 21.27
N PHE A 368 20.74 -10.91 20.44
CA PHE A 368 20.72 -11.09 18.98
C PHE A 368 22.08 -11.52 18.39
N ASN A 369 23.14 -11.56 19.19
CA ASN A 369 24.46 -11.98 18.75
C ASN A 369 24.91 -13.31 19.35
N ASP A 370 24.59 -13.58 20.61
CA ASP A 370 25.02 -14.79 21.33
C ASP A 370 23.89 -15.82 21.47
N GLU A 371 22.72 -15.44 21.99
CA GLU A 371 21.62 -16.40 22.22
C GLU A 371 20.85 -16.71 20.92
N ARG A 372 20.61 -15.67 20.12
CA ARG A 372 19.89 -15.60 18.86
C ARG A 372 18.53 -16.34 18.89
N PRO A 373 17.41 -15.60 19.02
CA PRO A 373 16.07 -16.20 18.99
C PRO A 373 15.87 -17.10 17.76
N GLY A 374 15.21 -18.25 17.94
CA GLY A 374 15.06 -19.27 16.89
C GLY A 374 14.23 -18.81 15.70
N ASP A 375 13.43 -17.77 15.90
CA ASP A 375 12.60 -17.11 14.91
C ASP A 375 13.25 -15.87 14.28
N PHE A 376 14.46 -15.49 14.69
CA PHE A 376 15.18 -14.35 14.15
C PHE A 376 16.10 -14.74 12.97
N VAL A 377 15.62 -14.42 11.77
CA VAL A 377 16.32 -14.66 10.49
C VAL A 377 17.20 -13.50 10.02
N GLY A 378 17.11 -12.35 10.68
CA GLY A 378 17.98 -11.21 10.40
C GLY A 378 19.45 -11.55 10.67
N HIS A 379 20.36 -10.71 10.17
CA HIS A 379 21.76 -10.86 10.53
C HIS A 379 22.01 -10.40 11.97
N SER A 380 23.13 -10.82 12.55
CA SER A 380 23.61 -10.37 13.85
C SER A 380 23.57 -8.84 13.94
N LEU A 381 23.16 -8.33 15.10
CA LEU A 381 23.07 -6.90 15.36
C LEU A 381 24.48 -6.30 15.30
N SER A 382 24.66 -5.35 14.39
CA SER A 382 25.98 -4.86 13.98
C SER A 382 25.98 -3.36 13.71
N VAL A 383 27.19 -2.81 13.52
CA VAL A 383 27.35 -1.40 13.15
C VAL A 383 26.50 -1.09 11.93
N SER A 384 25.77 0.03 11.96
CA SER A 384 24.76 0.46 10.99
C SER A 384 23.32 0.00 11.21
N ASP A 385 23.08 -0.97 12.09
CA ASP A 385 21.73 -1.34 12.50
C ASP A 385 21.13 -0.31 13.47
N ILE A 386 19.81 -0.25 13.54
CA ILE A 386 19.09 0.63 14.45
C ILE A 386 18.16 -0.20 15.33
N VAL A 387 18.20 0.05 16.64
CA VAL A 387 17.26 -0.50 17.60
C VAL A 387 16.27 0.58 17.98
N ALA A 388 15.00 0.38 17.62
CA ALA A 388 13.91 1.20 18.13
C ALA A 388 13.44 0.63 19.46
N LEU A 389 13.28 1.48 20.45
CA LEU A 389 12.83 1.13 21.79
C LEU A 389 11.62 1.98 22.16
N LYS A 390 10.52 1.29 22.49
CA LYS A 390 9.27 1.89 22.98
C LYS A 390 9.18 1.68 24.48
N GLN A 391 9.23 2.77 25.24
CA GLN A 391 9.09 2.80 26.69
C GLN A 391 8.05 3.85 27.09
N ASP A 392 7.11 3.48 27.95
CA ASP A 392 6.04 4.39 28.43
C ASP A 392 5.27 5.07 27.27
N GLY A 393 5.08 4.33 26.16
CA GLY A 393 4.42 4.83 24.95
C GLY A 393 5.26 5.80 24.10
N LYS A 394 6.50 6.10 24.50
CA LYS A 394 7.43 6.93 23.74
C LYS A 394 8.46 6.05 23.04
N VAL A 395 8.68 6.32 21.76
CA VAL A 395 9.68 5.59 20.97
C VAL A 395 10.95 6.42 20.85
N SER A 396 12.08 5.74 20.99
CA SER A 396 13.43 6.24 20.79
C SER A 396 14.16 5.32 19.81
N TYR A 397 15.09 5.87 19.02
CA TYR A 397 15.84 5.13 18.03
C TYR A 397 17.32 5.19 18.38
N HIS A 398 18.00 4.05 18.35
CA HIS A 398 19.38 3.91 18.81
C HIS A 398 20.22 3.24 17.74
N TYR A 399 21.14 3.99 17.15
CA TYR A 399 22.10 3.49 16.18
C TYR A 399 23.14 2.60 16.85
N CYS A 400 23.33 1.39 16.33
CA CYS A 400 24.42 0.52 16.74
C CYS A 400 25.73 1.05 16.12
N ASP A 401 26.60 1.59 16.96
CA ASP A 401 27.91 2.11 16.59
C ASP A 401 29.02 1.20 17.15
N SER A 402 30.27 1.38 16.70
CA SER A 402 31.38 0.52 17.15
C SER A 402 31.68 0.59 18.66
N MET A 403 31.25 1.66 19.32
CA MET A 403 31.46 1.90 20.75
C MET A 403 30.19 1.71 21.60
N GLY A 404 29.11 1.18 21.01
CA GLY A 404 27.81 1.01 21.66
C GLY A 404 26.70 1.76 20.93
N PHE A 405 25.62 2.08 21.64
CA PHE A 405 24.44 2.68 21.04
C PHE A 405 24.44 4.21 21.14
N GLN A 406 24.02 4.87 20.06
CA GLN A 406 23.84 6.33 20.01
C GLN A 406 22.40 6.68 19.61
N GLU A 407 21.73 7.51 20.40
CA GLU A 407 20.35 7.92 20.12
C GLU A 407 20.27 8.78 18.85
N LEU A 408 19.23 8.55 18.05
CA LEU A 408 18.86 9.28 16.84
C LEU A 408 17.53 10.03 17.06
N PRO A 409 17.57 11.28 17.57
CA PRO A 409 16.36 12.00 17.99
C PRO A 409 15.39 12.39 16.87
N ALA A 410 15.85 12.32 15.61
CA ALA A 410 15.10 12.75 14.42
C ALA A 410 15.08 11.68 13.33
N PHE A 411 15.16 10.40 13.71
CA PHE A 411 15.14 9.28 12.76
C PHE A 411 13.75 9.19 12.09
N GLN A 412 12.72 8.65 12.75
CA GLN A 412 11.34 8.83 12.27
C GLN A 412 10.86 10.26 12.57
N LYS A 413 10.26 10.94 11.58
CA LYS A 413 9.53 12.19 11.82
C LYS A 413 8.34 11.90 12.75
N PRO A 414 7.98 12.81 13.68
CA PRO A 414 6.92 12.62 14.66
C PRO A 414 5.49 12.49 14.09
N GLU A 415 5.31 12.46 12.76
CA GLU A 415 4.01 12.42 12.09
C GLU A 415 3.20 11.14 12.40
N ASN A 416 3.83 10.04 12.81
CA ASN A 416 3.13 8.76 13.03
C ASN A 416 2.60 8.52 14.46
N TYR A 417 3.05 9.26 15.49
CA TYR A 417 2.56 9.05 16.86
C TYR A 417 1.19 9.69 17.11
N LEU A 418 0.90 10.78 16.39
CA LEU A 418 -0.40 11.44 16.47
C LEU A 418 -1.46 10.67 15.69
N LYS A 419 -1.07 10.00 14.59
CA LYS A 419 -1.99 9.27 13.71
C LYS A 419 -2.77 8.16 14.41
N ALA A 420 -2.12 7.36 15.27
CA ALA A 420 -2.81 6.30 16.02
C ALA A 420 -3.72 6.86 17.13
N ALA A 421 -3.26 7.92 17.82
CA ALA A 421 -4.06 8.62 18.82
C ALA A 421 -5.29 9.30 18.17
N GLU A 422 -5.08 9.94 17.03
CA GLU A 422 -6.08 10.58 16.17
C GLU A 422 -7.08 9.56 15.64
N MET A 423 -6.65 8.43 15.07
CA MET A 423 -7.55 7.33 14.67
C MET A 423 -8.42 6.79 15.82
N SER A 424 -7.93 6.80 17.07
CA SER A 424 -8.69 6.31 18.22
C SER A 424 -9.61 7.37 18.87
N MET A 425 -9.29 8.66 18.70
CA MET A 425 -10.00 9.76 19.37
C MET A 425 -10.76 10.69 18.41
N GLU A 426 -10.54 10.59 17.10
CA GLU A 426 -11.15 11.44 16.09
C GLU A 426 -12.48 10.85 15.61
N ASP A 427 -13.52 11.67 15.66
CA ASP A 427 -14.86 11.30 15.22
C ASP A 427 -15.00 11.29 13.67
N ASP A 428 -14.12 12.00 12.96
CA ASP A 428 -14.14 12.14 11.49
C ASP A 428 -12.86 11.58 10.85
N TYR A 429 -12.89 10.28 10.50
CA TYR A 429 -11.78 9.54 9.87
C TYR A 429 -11.31 10.13 8.53
N GLY A 430 -11.99 11.15 7.97
CA GLY A 430 -11.54 11.87 6.79
C GLY A 430 -10.48 12.95 7.06
N MET A 431 -10.15 13.23 8.33
CA MET A 431 -9.32 14.36 8.77
C MET A 431 -8.07 13.95 9.56
N ILE A 432 -7.54 12.74 9.30
CA ILE A 432 -6.31 12.24 9.94
C ILE A 432 -5.10 13.01 9.38
N ASP A 433 -4.86 14.21 9.90
CA ASP A 433 -3.84 15.17 9.44
C ASP A 433 -2.77 15.47 10.50
N GLY A 434 -2.79 14.74 11.62
CA GLY A 434 -1.88 14.89 12.75
C GLY A 434 -2.36 15.91 13.78
N ILE A 435 -3.62 16.32 13.75
CA ILE A 435 -4.24 17.26 14.69
C ILE A 435 -5.57 16.66 15.16
N ILE A 436 -5.72 16.39 16.47
CA ILE A 436 -7.01 15.94 17.02
C ILE A 436 -8.05 17.06 16.87
N ASN A 437 -8.86 16.98 15.81
CA ASN A 437 -9.86 17.97 15.46
C ASN A 437 -11.20 17.71 16.16
N ASN A 438 -11.17 17.39 17.47
CA ASN A 438 -12.34 17.33 18.35
C ASN A 438 -12.90 18.72 18.71
N GLY A 439 -12.89 19.63 17.73
CA GLY A 439 -13.41 20.99 17.84
C GLY A 439 -14.94 21.03 17.89
N PRO A 440 -15.53 22.20 18.25
CA PRO A 440 -16.98 22.37 18.28
C PRO A 440 -17.58 21.97 16.93
N LYS A 441 -18.51 21.01 16.97
CA LYS A 441 -19.18 20.40 15.80
C LYS A 441 -19.44 21.44 14.72
N GLN A 442 -18.89 21.20 13.52
CA GLN A 442 -19.27 21.99 12.36
C GLN A 442 -20.78 21.86 12.14
N PRO A 443 -21.50 22.95 11.83
CA PRO A 443 -22.95 22.97 11.82
C PRO A 443 -23.51 22.02 10.75
N THR A 444 -24.42 21.14 11.15
CA THR A 444 -25.12 20.23 10.23
C THR A 444 -26.07 20.99 9.31
N VAL A 445 -26.62 20.34 8.27
CA VAL A 445 -27.62 20.98 7.40
C VAL A 445 -28.82 21.46 8.24
N ALA A 446 -29.20 20.70 9.27
CA ALA A 446 -30.25 21.08 10.22
C ALA A 446 -29.90 22.31 11.09
N ASP A 447 -28.63 22.45 11.50
CA ASP A 447 -28.16 23.60 12.28
C ASP A 447 -28.08 24.88 11.41
N LEU A 448 -27.67 24.75 10.15
CA LEU A 448 -27.68 25.85 9.19
C LEU A 448 -29.11 26.28 8.84
N GLU A 449 -30.04 25.32 8.73
CA GLU A 449 -31.47 25.61 8.59
C GLU A 449 -32.04 26.35 9.79
N ALA A 450 -31.66 25.96 11.01
CA ALA A 450 -32.08 26.63 12.24
C ALA A 450 -31.53 28.06 12.32
N GLN A 451 -30.29 28.30 11.87
CA GLN A 451 -29.68 29.63 11.79
C GLN A 451 -30.42 30.55 10.80
N VAL A 452 -30.78 30.04 9.62
CA VAL A 452 -31.61 30.78 8.66
C VAL A 452 -32.99 31.08 9.24
N LYS A 453 -33.59 30.12 9.94
CA LYS A 453 -34.88 30.30 10.61
C LYS A 453 -34.82 31.30 11.76
N ALA A 454 -33.64 31.47 12.37
CA ALA A 454 -33.33 32.51 13.35
C ALA A 454 -32.95 33.87 12.71
N GLY A 455 -32.98 33.99 11.38
CA GLY A 455 -32.69 35.24 10.66
C GLY A 455 -31.20 35.53 10.46
N MET A 456 -30.33 34.54 10.67
CA MET A 456 -28.88 34.65 10.43
C MET A 456 -28.54 34.29 8.98
N SER A 457 -27.57 34.99 8.38
CA SER A 457 -27.07 34.69 7.04
C SER A 457 -26.09 33.53 7.06
N ILE A 458 -26.28 32.52 6.20
CA ILE A 458 -25.37 31.39 6.01
C ILE A 458 -24.62 31.49 4.67
N SER A 459 -23.44 30.88 4.57
CA SER A 459 -22.68 30.76 3.33
C SER A 459 -23.19 29.61 2.47
N LEU A 460 -23.18 29.78 1.15
CA LEU A 460 -23.46 28.70 0.19
C LEU A 460 -22.41 27.57 0.29
N MET A 461 -21.16 27.94 0.57
CA MET A 461 -20.06 27.01 0.70
C MET A 461 -20.29 26.06 1.89
N ASP A 462 -20.66 26.62 3.04
CA ASP A 462 -20.94 25.84 4.27
C ASP A 462 -22.13 24.90 4.08
N LEU A 463 -23.16 25.33 3.34
CA LEU A 463 -24.33 24.49 3.03
C LEU A 463 -23.98 23.36 2.05
N ALA A 464 -23.14 23.63 1.04
CA ALA A 464 -22.67 22.61 0.11
C ALA A 464 -21.80 21.58 0.83
N GLU A 465 -20.88 22.02 1.68
CA GLU A 465 -19.96 21.16 2.41
C GLU A 465 -20.68 20.31 3.48
N ALA A 466 -21.70 20.86 4.15
CA ALA A 466 -22.58 20.09 5.03
C ALA A 466 -23.41 19.05 4.26
N ALA A 467 -23.94 19.40 3.08
CA ALA A 467 -24.71 18.48 2.24
C ALA A 467 -23.86 17.35 1.64
N HIS A 468 -22.59 17.61 1.33
CA HIS A 468 -21.64 16.59 0.88
C HIS A 468 -21.25 15.63 2.01
N ARG A 469 -21.07 16.14 3.23
CA ARG A 469 -20.76 15.32 4.43
C ARG A 469 -21.91 14.39 4.82
N GLU A 470 -23.16 14.88 4.81
CA GLU A 470 -24.33 14.03 5.08
C GLU A 470 -24.58 12.97 3.99
N LYS A 471 -24.09 13.19 2.77
CA LYS A 471 -24.12 12.21 1.67
C LYS A 471 -23.01 11.17 1.78
N LYS A 472 -21.82 11.53 2.28
CA LYS A 472 -20.72 10.60 2.61
C LYS A 472 -20.98 9.88 3.93
N LYS A 473 -22.09 9.13 4.00
CA LYS A 473 -22.33 8.25 5.15
C LYS A 473 -21.25 7.18 5.20
N SER A 474 -20.58 7.07 6.34
CA SER A 474 -19.61 6.01 6.63
C SER A 474 -20.22 4.64 6.35
N VAL A 475 -19.45 3.76 5.70
CA VAL A 475 -19.79 2.36 5.36
C VAL A 475 -20.34 1.61 6.58
N LEU A 476 -19.90 1.99 7.79
CA LEU A 476 -20.28 1.37 9.05
C LEU A 476 -21.69 1.78 9.53
N GLU A 477 -22.17 2.97 9.18
CA GLU A 477 -23.53 3.43 9.49
C GLU A 477 -24.56 2.81 8.53
N GLN A 478 -24.17 2.55 7.28
CA GLN A 478 -24.95 1.75 6.35
C GLN A 478 -25.09 0.29 6.81
N LEU A 479 -24.04 -0.29 7.38
CA LEU A 479 -24.07 -1.64 7.96
C LEU A 479 -24.94 -1.75 9.22
N LYS A 480 -24.95 -0.74 10.10
CA LYS A 480 -25.84 -0.69 11.28
C LYS A 480 -27.32 -0.44 10.95
N SER A 481 -27.62 0.10 9.77
CA SER A 481 -28.99 0.41 9.34
C SER A 481 -29.74 -0.74 8.64
N GLN A 482 -29.12 -1.92 8.48
CA GLN A 482 -29.84 -3.11 8.03
C GLN A 482 -30.83 -3.59 9.11
N PRO A 483 -32.12 -3.77 8.79
CA PRO A 483 -33.06 -4.34 9.74
C PRO A 483 -32.63 -5.79 10.06
N ALA A 484 -32.47 -6.09 11.35
CA ALA A 484 -32.18 -7.42 11.84
C ALA A 484 -33.24 -8.41 11.32
N GLN A 485 -32.84 -9.33 10.44
CA GLN A 485 -33.67 -10.48 10.10
C GLN A 485 -33.82 -11.36 11.35
N GLU A 486 -35.03 -11.42 11.88
CA GLU A 486 -35.43 -12.38 12.90
C GLU A 486 -35.13 -13.81 12.40
N ARG A 487 -34.13 -14.46 13.00
CA ARG A 487 -33.87 -15.89 12.78
C ARG A 487 -35.00 -16.69 13.46
N PRO A 488 -35.72 -17.58 12.76
CA PRO A 488 -36.74 -18.41 13.39
C PRO A 488 -36.06 -19.43 14.32
N HIS A 489 -36.43 -19.40 15.60
CA HIS A 489 -36.07 -20.40 16.60
C HIS A 489 -36.42 -21.81 16.11
N LYS A 490 -35.41 -22.66 15.93
CA LYS A 490 -35.59 -24.09 15.66
C LYS A 490 -35.46 -24.86 16.97
N THR A 491 -36.60 -25.16 17.58
CA THR A 491 -36.73 -25.97 18.80
C THR A 491 -36.44 -27.45 18.47
N ALA A 492 -35.62 -28.10 19.31
CA ALA A 492 -35.26 -29.52 19.17
C ALA A 492 -36.45 -30.47 19.38
N PRO A 493 -36.59 -31.56 18.58
CA PRO A 493 -37.65 -32.55 18.79
C PRO A 493 -37.26 -33.60 19.84
N LYS A 494 -38.16 -33.83 20.81
CA LYS A 494 -38.04 -34.87 21.84
C LYS A 494 -38.33 -36.27 21.27
N LYS A 495 -37.45 -37.22 21.57
CA LYS A 495 -37.63 -38.67 21.37
C LYS A 495 -38.88 -39.17 22.12
N SER A 496 -39.76 -39.87 21.40
CA SER A 496 -40.71 -40.84 21.96
C SER A 496 -40.36 -42.22 21.42
N ALA A 497 -40.11 -43.15 22.34
CA ALA A 497 -39.91 -44.57 22.09
C ALA A 497 -41.26 -45.31 22.01
N GLU A 498 -41.18 -46.58 21.58
CA GLU A 498 -42.24 -47.58 21.37
C GLU A 498 -42.92 -47.48 19.99
N LYS A 499 -43.07 -48.56 19.19
CA LYS A 499 -43.31 -49.95 19.55
C LYS A 499 -43.12 -50.91 18.36
N GLU A 500 -42.57 -52.09 18.66
CA GLU A 500 -42.69 -53.44 18.04
C GLU A 500 -43.00 -53.59 16.54
N LEU A 501 -42.11 -54.28 15.81
CA LEU A 501 -42.22 -55.71 15.47
C LEU A 501 -40.94 -56.26 14.84
#